data_AF-A0A421CIW5-F1
#
_entry.id   AF-A0A421CIW5-F1
#
_cell.length_a   1.000
_cell.length_b   1.000
_cell.length_c   1.000
_cell.angle_alpha   90.00
_cell.angle_beta   90.00
_cell.angle_gamma   90.00
#
_symmetry.space_group_name_H-M   'P 1'
#
loop_
_entity.id
_entity.type
_entity.pdbx_description
1 polymer ?
#
loop_
_entity_poly.entity_id
_entity_poly.type
_entity_poly.pdbx_seq_one_letter_code
_entity_poly.pdbx_strand_id
1 'polypeptide(L)'
;MSLIKPKRRRGPKLLWLILVIVIVVAAGAGYVYFTINGVKNSDEMKAGNVDYLFYWQEGDDSLYYYLRTTAGGRTSVVTFPVYATIENSQEVLDPKTGVAAIDLIHSWLGTNGDFSYFANLSPEFIDTLASRLSVDALNPVQLIDAIALRGFKILDYWKIAGYAETFKEYDGASTMTPKAVAVLLERLGNSSRMAYQLETSTQFPMKISVGVGEESISRLYLKPDSLENVKRALSN
;
A
#
# COMPACT_ATOMS: atom_id res chain seq x y z
N MET A 1 -30.55 -64.36 29.08
CA MET A 1 -31.36 -63.15 28.78
C MET A 1 -30.42 -61.96 28.62
N SER A 2 -30.16 -61.50 27.40
CA SER A 2 -29.33 -60.31 27.17
C SER A 2 -30.18 -59.05 27.25
N LEU A 3 -29.90 -58.19 28.23
CA LEU A 3 -30.49 -56.86 28.36
C LEU A 3 -29.96 -55.96 27.24
N ILE A 4 -30.78 -55.74 26.21
CA ILE A 4 -30.53 -54.73 25.19
C ILE A 4 -30.63 -53.36 25.88
N LYS A 5 -29.47 -52.72 26.13
CA LYS A 5 -29.42 -51.34 26.65
C LYS A 5 -30.09 -50.40 25.63
N PRO A 6 -31.07 -49.57 26.02
CA PRO A 6 -31.68 -48.63 25.11
C PRO A 6 -30.63 -47.60 24.64
N LYS A 7 -30.45 -47.49 23.33
CA LYS A 7 -29.56 -46.52 22.68
C LYS A 7 -30.03 -45.12 23.04
N ARG A 8 -29.28 -44.42 23.90
CA ARG A 8 -29.55 -43.06 24.38
C ARG A 8 -29.74 -42.14 23.16
N ARG A 9 -31.00 -41.81 22.81
CA ARG A 9 -31.30 -40.87 21.72
C ARG A 9 -30.62 -39.54 22.06
N ARG A 10 -29.59 -39.17 21.29
CA ARG A 10 -28.97 -37.84 21.38
C ARG A 10 -30.10 -36.83 21.17
N GLY A 11 -30.42 -36.07 22.22
CA GLY A 11 -31.58 -35.18 22.23
C GLY A 11 -31.48 -34.03 21.23
N PRO A 12 -32.57 -33.27 21.03
CA PRO A 12 -32.65 -32.18 20.04
C PRO A 12 -31.59 -31.09 20.26
N LYS A 13 -31.01 -30.97 21.46
CA LYS A 13 -29.92 -30.04 21.79
C LYS A 13 -28.68 -30.20 20.90
N LEU A 14 -28.35 -31.43 20.50
CA LEU A 14 -27.15 -31.69 19.70
C LEU A 14 -27.39 -31.32 18.22
N LEU A 15 -28.62 -31.54 17.73
CA LEU A 15 -29.06 -31.05 16.41
C LEU A 15 -29.15 -29.54 16.37
N TRP A 16 -29.63 -28.90 17.44
CA TRP A 16 -29.72 -27.44 17.54
C TRP A 16 -28.32 -26.79 17.59
N LEU A 17 -27.37 -27.39 18.30
CA LEU A 17 -25.98 -26.92 18.33
C LEU A 17 -25.32 -27.02 16.94
N ILE A 18 -25.52 -28.13 16.22
CA ILE A 18 -25.05 -28.27 14.83
C ILE A 18 -25.71 -27.22 13.93
N LEU A 19 -27.02 -27.00 14.06
CA LEU A 19 -27.75 -26.01 13.28
C LEU A 19 -27.22 -24.58 13.51
N VAL A 20 -26.96 -24.20 14.76
CA VAL A 20 -26.37 -22.90 15.11
C VAL A 20 -24.99 -22.76 14.47
N ILE A 21 -24.14 -23.78 14.55
CA ILE A 21 -22.82 -23.76 13.89
C ILE A 21 -22.97 -23.57 12.38
N VAL A 22 -23.89 -24.30 11.73
CA VAL A 22 -24.13 -24.18 10.29
C VAL A 22 -24.61 -22.77 9.92
N ILE A 23 -25.51 -22.18 10.70
CA ILE A 23 -25.99 -20.81 10.46
C ILE A 23 -24.85 -19.80 10.62
N VAL A 24 -24.01 -19.93 11.65
CA VAL A 24 -22.85 -19.05 11.86
C VAL A 24 -21.84 -19.18 10.72
N VAL A 25 -21.55 -20.40 10.28
CA VAL A 25 -20.66 -20.66 9.14
C VAL A 25 -21.25 -20.11 7.84
N ALA A 26 -22.55 -20.29 7.60
CA ALA A 26 -23.23 -19.77 6.41
C ALA A 26 -23.29 -18.24 6.39
N ALA A 27 -23.56 -17.61 7.54
CA ALA A 27 -23.53 -16.16 7.69
C ALA A 27 -22.11 -15.60 7.45
N GLY A 28 -21.09 -16.26 8.03
CA GLY A 28 -19.69 -15.93 7.79
C GLY A 28 -19.33 -16.05 6.31
N ALA A 29 -19.63 -17.18 5.68
CA ALA A 29 -19.39 -17.44 4.26
C ALA A 29 -20.09 -16.42 3.35
N GLY A 30 -21.35 -16.09 3.66
CA GLY A 30 -22.11 -15.06 2.95
C GLY A 30 -21.44 -13.69 3.03
N TYR A 31 -21.02 -13.27 4.23
CA TYR A 31 -20.28 -12.02 4.41
C TYR A 31 -19.01 -11.98 3.55
N VAL A 32 -18.22 -13.06 3.53
CA VAL A 32 -17.02 -13.13 2.67
C VAL A 32 -17.37 -12.93 1.22
N TYR A 33 -18.39 -13.66 0.76
CA TYR A 33 -18.78 -13.65 -0.63
C TYR A 33 -19.17 -12.23 -1.06
N PHE A 34 -19.94 -11.52 -0.24
CA PHE A 34 -20.30 -10.13 -0.50
C PHE A 34 -19.09 -9.20 -0.49
N THR A 35 -18.17 -9.35 0.47
CA THR A 35 -16.96 -8.51 0.54
C THR A 35 -16.03 -8.75 -0.64
N ILE A 36 -15.77 -10.02 -1.00
CA ILE A 36 -15.00 -10.39 -2.19
C ILE A 36 -15.66 -9.80 -3.44
N ASN A 37 -16.96 -9.98 -3.59
CA ASN A 37 -17.67 -9.51 -4.77
C ASN A 37 -17.68 -7.97 -4.85
N GLY A 38 -17.79 -7.29 -3.72
CA GLY A 38 -17.71 -5.83 -3.63
C GLY A 38 -16.33 -5.28 -4.00
N VAL A 39 -15.27 -5.95 -3.55
CA VAL A 39 -13.88 -5.61 -3.90
C VAL A 39 -13.58 -5.90 -5.38
N LYS A 40 -13.89 -7.11 -5.85
CA LYS A 40 -13.60 -7.51 -7.24
C LYS A 40 -14.34 -6.69 -8.28
N ASN A 41 -15.55 -6.20 -7.95
CA ASN A 41 -16.33 -5.38 -8.86
C ASN A 41 -16.09 -3.88 -8.71
N SER A 42 -15.21 -3.46 -7.81
CA SER A 42 -14.93 -2.05 -7.59
C SER A 42 -14.18 -1.42 -8.77
N ASP A 43 -14.33 -0.12 -8.93
CA ASP A 43 -13.66 0.64 -10.00
C ASP A 43 -12.14 0.61 -9.82
N GLU A 44 -11.66 0.62 -8.57
CA GLU A 44 -10.25 0.50 -8.21
C GLU A 44 -9.63 -0.83 -8.69
N MET A 45 -10.38 -1.93 -8.63
CA MET A 45 -9.89 -3.23 -9.10
C MET A 45 -9.80 -3.28 -10.63
N LYS A 46 -10.76 -2.64 -11.31
CA LYS A 46 -10.87 -2.56 -12.77
C LYS A 46 -9.99 -1.48 -13.40
N ALA A 47 -9.48 -0.54 -12.61
CA ALA A 47 -8.61 0.53 -13.04
C ALA A 47 -7.40 0.02 -13.82
N GLY A 48 -6.96 0.73 -14.85
CA GLY A 48 -5.74 0.41 -15.57
C GLY A 48 -4.52 0.59 -14.68
N ASN A 49 -4.43 1.73 -13.99
CA ASN A 49 -3.29 2.08 -13.13
C ASN A 49 -3.78 2.56 -11.76
N VAL A 50 -3.18 2.02 -10.70
CA VAL A 50 -3.40 2.50 -9.33
C VAL A 50 -2.05 2.81 -8.71
N ASP A 51 -1.93 4.06 -8.27
CA ASP A 51 -0.70 4.66 -7.79
C ASP A 51 -0.75 4.84 -6.27
N TYR A 52 0.36 4.57 -5.61
CA TYR A 52 0.52 4.69 -4.17
C TYR A 52 1.78 5.49 -3.89
N LEU A 53 1.71 6.43 -2.96
CA LEU A 53 2.85 7.18 -2.47
C LEU A 53 3.01 6.92 -0.98
N PHE A 54 4.13 6.31 -0.61
CA PHE A 54 4.49 6.08 0.78
C PHE A 54 5.65 6.99 1.17
N TYR A 55 5.43 7.82 2.18
CA TYR A 55 6.50 8.60 2.80
C TYR A 55 7.06 7.84 4.01
N TRP A 56 8.33 7.45 3.97
CA TRP A 56 9.01 6.74 5.06
C TRP A 56 9.86 7.69 5.87
N GLN A 57 9.77 7.57 7.20
CA GLN A 57 10.61 8.31 8.12
C GLN A 57 11.20 7.38 9.19
N GLU A 58 12.52 7.20 9.16
CA GLU A 58 13.28 6.48 10.19
C GLU A 58 14.53 7.27 10.57
N GLY A 59 14.48 7.97 11.70
CA GLY A 59 15.55 8.88 12.11
C GLY A 59 15.77 10.00 11.08
N ASP A 60 17.01 10.15 10.61
CA ASP A 60 17.39 11.12 9.58
C ASP A 60 17.19 10.60 8.14
N ASP A 61 16.97 9.29 7.98
CA ASP A 61 16.71 8.68 6.69
C ASP A 61 15.22 8.76 6.36
N SER A 62 14.90 9.62 5.40
CA SER A 62 13.54 9.82 4.91
C SER A 62 13.49 9.72 3.40
N LEU A 63 12.49 8.99 2.90
CA LEU A 63 12.36 8.62 1.49
C LEU A 63 10.90 8.57 1.09
N TYR A 64 10.63 8.85 -0.19
CA TYR A 64 9.35 8.59 -0.82
C TYR A 64 9.44 7.35 -1.71
N TYR A 65 8.46 6.45 -1.56
CA TYR A 65 8.28 5.29 -2.40
C TYR A 65 7.00 5.46 -3.22
N TYR A 66 7.15 5.73 -4.51
CA TYR A 66 6.06 5.77 -5.45
C TYR A 66 5.87 4.38 -6.08
N LEU A 67 4.71 3.78 -5.86
CA LEU A 67 4.33 2.48 -6.38
C LEU A 67 3.24 2.64 -7.42
N ARG A 68 3.53 2.27 -8.67
CA ARG A 68 2.55 2.20 -9.75
C ARG A 68 2.21 0.75 -10.02
N THR A 69 0.96 0.37 -9.76
CA THR A 69 0.44 -0.98 -10.03
C THR A 69 -0.44 -0.94 -11.28
N THR A 70 -0.24 -1.87 -12.20
CA THR A 70 -0.98 -1.93 -13.47
C THR A 70 -1.87 -3.17 -13.52
N ALA A 71 -3.01 -3.07 -14.19
CA ALA A 71 -3.89 -4.21 -14.46
C ALA A 71 -3.20 -5.29 -15.33
N GLY A 72 -2.18 -4.89 -16.10
CA GLY A 72 -1.35 -5.80 -16.92
C GLY A 72 -0.38 -6.68 -16.14
N GLY A 73 -0.40 -6.66 -14.80
CA GLY A 73 0.45 -7.51 -13.98
C GLY A 73 1.88 -6.98 -13.83
N ARG A 74 2.07 -5.66 -13.89
CA ARG A 74 3.34 -5.00 -13.59
C ARG A 74 3.19 -4.05 -12.42
N THR A 75 4.10 -4.12 -11.46
CA THR A 75 4.24 -3.13 -10.39
C THR A 75 5.62 -2.50 -10.46
N SER A 76 5.66 -1.17 -10.53
CA SER A 76 6.90 -0.40 -10.53
C SER A 76 7.05 0.38 -9.23
N VAL A 77 8.18 0.25 -8.58
CA VAL A 77 8.57 1.00 -7.38
C VAL A 77 9.61 2.03 -7.79
N VAL A 78 9.36 3.30 -7.54
CA VAL A 78 10.30 4.40 -7.76
C VAL A 78 10.62 5.05 -6.42
N THR A 79 11.88 5.05 -6.05
CA THR A 79 12.35 5.71 -4.82
C THR A 79 12.83 7.12 -5.13
N PHE A 80 12.26 8.08 -4.41
CA PHE A 80 12.64 9.48 -4.44
C PHE A 80 13.26 9.88 -3.10
N PRO A 81 14.39 10.60 -3.10
CA PRO A 81 14.91 11.18 -1.86
C PRO A 81 14.07 12.37 -1.43
N VAL A 82 14.09 12.69 -0.14
CA VAL A 82 13.47 13.90 0.38
C VAL A 82 14.19 15.14 -0.15
N TYR A 83 13.43 16.21 -0.34
CA TYR A 83 13.85 17.44 -1.02
C TYR A 83 14.20 17.25 -2.49
N ALA A 84 13.86 16.11 -3.10
CA ALA A 84 13.99 15.94 -4.53
C ALA A 84 13.28 17.08 -5.28
N THR A 85 13.91 17.54 -6.35
CA THR A 85 13.35 18.54 -7.28
C THR A 85 13.96 18.36 -8.65
N ILE A 86 13.28 18.86 -9.69
CA ILE A 86 13.80 18.87 -11.07
C ILE A 86 14.33 20.26 -11.41
N GLU A 87 15.21 20.33 -12.40
CA GLU A 87 15.71 21.61 -12.90
C GLU A 87 14.55 22.52 -13.34
N ASN A 88 14.66 23.81 -13.01
CA ASN A 88 13.65 24.84 -13.29
C ASN A 88 12.28 24.66 -12.57
N SER A 89 12.15 23.71 -11.64
CA SER A 89 10.98 23.61 -10.79
C SER A 89 11.10 24.49 -9.55
N GLN A 90 9.99 25.11 -9.14
CA GLN A 90 9.85 25.74 -7.83
C GLN A 90 9.41 24.75 -6.76
N GLU A 91 8.87 23.60 -7.18
CA GLU A 91 8.29 22.58 -6.32
C GLU A 91 9.35 21.57 -5.86
N VAL A 92 9.15 21.04 -4.66
CA VAL A 92 10.08 20.15 -3.97
C VAL A 92 9.30 19.10 -3.19
N LEU A 93 9.83 17.87 -3.12
CA LEU A 93 9.31 16.83 -2.24
C LEU A 93 9.70 17.10 -0.78
N ASP A 94 9.04 18.08 -0.17
CA ASP A 94 9.12 18.36 1.26
C ASP A 94 8.18 17.41 2.04
N PRO A 95 8.60 16.88 3.20
CA PRO A 95 7.73 16.07 4.07
C PRO A 95 6.37 16.73 4.37
N LYS A 96 6.33 18.07 4.41
CA LYS A 96 5.11 18.86 4.65
C LYS A 96 4.13 18.86 3.48
N THR A 97 4.57 18.49 2.27
CA THR A 97 3.72 18.44 1.08
C THR A 97 2.61 17.38 1.23
N GLY A 98 2.86 16.32 1.99
CA GLY A 98 1.87 15.30 2.31
C GLY A 98 1.21 14.70 1.05
N VAL A 99 -0.12 14.67 1.03
CA VAL A 99 -0.90 14.09 -0.08
C VAL A 99 -0.59 14.76 -1.43
N ALA A 100 -0.32 16.07 -1.46
CA ALA A 100 -0.04 16.79 -2.70
C ALA A 100 1.28 16.38 -3.38
N ALA A 101 2.15 15.63 -2.69
CA ALA A 101 3.38 15.10 -3.25
C ALA A 101 3.12 14.13 -4.42
N ILE A 102 1.96 13.48 -4.44
CA ILE A 102 1.61 12.54 -5.51
C ILE A 102 1.43 13.23 -6.86
N ASP A 103 0.78 14.40 -6.86
CA ASP A 103 0.55 15.20 -8.07
C ASP A 103 1.86 15.74 -8.63
N LEU A 104 2.78 16.09 -7.73
CA LEU A 104 4.14 16.50 -8.08
C LEU A 104 4.91 15.37 -8.79
N ILE A 105 4.86 14.16 -8.22
CA ILE A 105 5.50 12.97 -8.81
C ILE A 105 4.85 12.62 -10.16
N HIS A 106 3.53 12.72 -10.29
CA HIS A 106 2.82 12.51 -11.55
C HIS A 106 3.29 13.49 -12.63
N SER A 107 3.35 14.78 -12.29
CA SER A 107 3.89 15.82 -13.18
C SER A 107 5.32 15.49 -13.62
N TRP A 108 6.17 15.08 -12.67
CA TRP A 108 7.56 14.77 -12.95
C TRP A 108 7.77 13.49 -13.75
N LEU A 109 6.96 12.46 -13.55
CA LEU A 109 7.09 11.18 -14.27
C LEU A 109 6.23 11.13 -15.54
N GLY A 110 5.40 12.13 -15.79
CA GLY A 110 4.41 12.09 -16.87
C GLY A 110 3.41 10.94 -16.69
N THR A 111 3.15 10.54 -15.46
CA THR A 111 2.23 9.46 -15.12
C THR A 111 0.91 10.04 -14.63
N ASN A 112 -0.16 9.25 -14.80
CA ASN A 112 -1.43 9.51 -14.16
C ASN A 112 -2.06 8.16 -13.79
N GLY A 113 -2.47 8.02 -12.53
CA GLY A 113 -3.19 6.86 -12.02
C GLY A 113 -4.69 7.11 -12.07
N ASP A 114 -5.50 6.08 -12.37
CA ASP A 114 -6.95 6.20 -12.27
C ASP A 114 -7.37 6.43 -10.81
N PHE A 115 -6.59 5.85 -9.88
CA PHE A 115 -6.67 6.08 -8.45
C PHE A 115 -5.27 6.30 -7.88
N SER A 116 -5.21 7.14 -6.86
CA SER A 116 -3.97 7.59 -6.24
C SER A 116 -4.12 7.65 -4.74
N TYR A 117 -3.20 7.02 -4.01
CA TYR A 117 -3.26 6.90 -2.55
C TYR A 117 -1.97 7.36 -1.89
N PHE A 118 -2.08 7.88 -0.67
CA PHE A 118 -0.96 8.38 0.11
C PHE A 118 -1.00 7.82 1.53
N ALA A 119 0.17 7.49 2.08
CA ALA A 119 0.33 7.25 3.51
C ALA A 119 1.74 7.56 4.00
N ASN A 120 1.83 8.07 5.23
CA ASN A 120 3.06 8.14 5.99
C ASN A 120 3.33 6.80 6.68
N LEU A 121 4.59 6.35 6.62
CA LEU A 121 5.06 5.08 7.16
C LEU A 121 6.13 5.37 8.23
N SER A 122 5.93 4.78 9.41
CA SER A 122 6.89 4.77 10.52
C SER A 122 7.30 3.34 10.86
N PRO A 123 8.42 3.11 11.56
CA PRO A 123 8.83 1.77 11.98
C PRO A 123 7.75 1.02 12.76
N GLU A 124 7.08 1.69 13.69
CA GLU A 124 5.98 1.11 14.47
C GLU A 124 4.79 0.72 13.58
N PHE A 125 4.50 1.54 12.55
CA PHE A 125 3.44 1.22 11.61
C PHE A 125 3.82 -0.01 10.75
N ILE A 126 5.04 -0.07 10.22
CA ILE A 126 5.51 -1.22 9.44
C ILE A 126 5.44 -2.51 10.27
N ASP A 127 5.95 -2.50 11.50
CA ASP A 127 5.92 -3.66 12.39
C ASP A 127 4.48 -4.14 12.66
N THR A 128 3.57 -3.19 12.92
CA THR A 128 2.16 -3.48 13.15
C THR A 128 1.48 -4.07 11.91
N LEU A 129 1.72 -3.48 10.74
CA LEU A 129 1.14 -3.92 9.49
C LEU A 129 1.70 -5.29 9.06
N ALA A 130 3.02 -5.49 9.21
CA ALA A 130 3.70 -6.76 8.95
C ALA A 130 3.13 -7.88 9.84
N SER A 131 2.98 -7.62 11.14
CA SER A 131 2.35 -8.53 12.10
C SER A 131 0.91 -8.88 11.72
N ARG A 132 0.09 -7.87 11.36
CA ARG A 132 -1.30 -8.06 10.92
C ARG A 132 -1.43 -8.84 9.61
N LEU A 133 -0.41 -8.74 8.75
CA LEU A 133 -0.28 -9.48 7.49
C LEU A 133 0.41 -10.85 7.69
N SER A 134 0.91 -11.14 8.90
CA SER A 134 1.68 -12.34 9.22
C SER A 134 2.88 -12.53 8.30
N VAL A 135 3.66 -11.45 8.16
CA VAL A 135 4.92 -11.40 7.40
C VAL A 135 5.97 -10.67 8.22
N ASP A 136 7.24 -10.87 7.87
CA ASP A 136 8.36 -10.16 8.50
C ASP A 136 8.82 -9.02 7.59
N ALA A 137 8.84 -7.80 8.12
CA ALA A 137 9.36 -6.62 7.41
C ALA A 137 9.80 -5.55 8.41
N LEU A 138 10.95 -4.92 8.14
CA LEU A 138 11.50 -3.84 8.96
C LEU A 138 11.40 -2.47 8.29
N ASN A 139 11.17 -2.43 6.99
CA ASN A 139 11.09 -1.20 6.21
C ASN A 139 10.10 -1.37 5.04
N PRO A 140 9.73 -0.28 4.34
CA PRO A 140 8.74 -0.33 3.27
C PRO A 140 9.09 -1.28 2.13
N VAL A 141 10.36 -1.37 1.73
CA VAL A 141 10.80 -2.26 0.65
C VAL A 141 10.60 -3.71 1.05
N GLN A 142 11.04 -4.09 2.25
CA GLN A 142 10.83 -5.45 2.78
C GLN A 142 9.34 -5.77 2.92
N LEU A 143 8.51 -4.80 3.32
CA LEU A 143 7.07 -5.00 3.41
C LEU A 143 6.46 -5.27 2.03
N ILE A 144 6.84 -4.49 1.01
CA ILE A 144 6.39 -4.70 -0.37
C ILE A 144 6.83 -6.07 -0.88
N ASP A 145 8.08 -6.46 -0.63
CA ASP A 145 8.62 -7.78 -0.96
C ASP A 145 7.85 -8.92 -0.29
N ALA A 146 7.61 -8.80 1.01
CA ALA A 146 6.92 -9.81 1.78
C ALA A 146 5.44 -9.94 1.38
N ILE A 147 4.76 -8.83 1.09
CA ILE A 147 3.38 -8.84 0.55
C ILE A 147 3.35 -9.54 -0.80
N ALA A 148 4.28 -9.20 -1.70
CA ALA A 148 4.33 -9.80 -3.03
C ALA A 148 4.58 -11.32 -2.98
N LEU A 149 5.47 -11.77 -2.10
CA LEU A 149 5.73 -13.21 -1.89
C LEU A 149 4.55 -13.94 -1.23
N ARG A 150 3.91 -13.31 -0.25
CA ARG A 150 2.77 -13.89 0.47
C ARG A 150 1.53 -14.02 -0.41
N GLY A 151 1.34 -13.03 -1.30
CA GLY A 151 0.14 -12.86 -2.10
C GLY A 151 -1.12 -12.50 -1.31
N PHE A 152 -2.21 -12.33 -2.05
CA PHE A 152 -3.53 -12.01 -1.50
C PHE A 152 -4.35 -13.29 -1.26
N LYS A 153 -4.78 -13.49 -0.02
CA LYS A 153 -5.48 -14.69 0.46
C LYS A 153 -6.95 -14.38 0.73
N ILE A 154 -7.76 -15.43 0.72
CA ILE A 154 -9.22 -15.32 0.98
C ILE A 154 -9.52 -14.70 2.36
N LEU A 155 -8.71 -15.02 3.38
CA LEU A 155 -8.87 -14.47 4.72
C LEU A 155 -8.52 -12.98 4.81
N ASP A 156 -7.73 -12.45 3.87
CA ASP A 156 -7.40 -11.02 3.87
C ASP A 156 -8.61 -10.16 3.54
N TYR A 157 -9.53 -10.66 2.70
CA TYR A 157 -10.80 -9.96 2.42
C TYR A 157 -11.62 -9.71 3.70
N TRP A 158 -11.50 -10.56 4.72
CA TRP A 158 -12.19 -10.34 6.00
C TRP A 158 -11.53 -9.26 6.84
N LYS A 159 -10.22 -9.09 6.68
CA LYS A 159 -9.39 -8.17 7.47
C LYS A 159 -9.14 -6.85 6.76
N ILE A 160 -9.59 -6.71 5.52
CA ILE A 160 -9.23 -5.58 4.64
C ILE A 160 -9.63 -4.22 5.21
N ALA A 161 -10.80 -4.14 5.86
CA ALA A 161 -11.23 -2.93 6.54
C ALA A 161 -10.30 -2.59 7.71
N GLY A 162 -9.90 -3.58 8.50
CA GLY A 162 -8.96 -3.41 9.60
C GLY A 162 -7.54 -3.06 9.14
N TYR A 163 -7.11 -3.47 7.95
CA TYR A 163 -5.85 -3.01 7.37
C TYR A 163 -5.91 -1.53 6.99
N ALA A 164 -6.97 -1.10 6.31
CA ALA A 164 -7.16 0.32 5.97
C ALA A 164 -7.35 1.19 7.22
N GLU A 165 -7.95 0.65 8.28
CA GLU A 165 -8.06 1.32 9.58
C GLU A 165 -6.68 1.53 10.21
N THR A 166 -5.78 0.53 10.16
CA THR A 166 -4.40 0.70 10.64
C THR A 166 -3.66 1.84 9.94
N PHE A 167 -3.84 1.99 8.62
CA PHE A 167 -3.29 3.15 7.89
C PHE A 167 -3.77 4.48 8.49
N LYS A 168 -5.06 4.59 8.82
CA LYS A 168 -5.65 5.82 9.39
C LYS A 168 -5.30 6.05 10.85
N GLU A 169 -5.12 4.99 11.62
CA GLU A 169 -4.71 5.05 13.03
C GLU A 169 -3.29 5.62 13.17
N TYR A 170 -2.36 5.17 12.33
CA TYR A 170 -0.96 5.60 12.36
C TYR A 170 -0.69 6.86 11.55
N ASP A 171 -1.51 7.12 10.53
CA ASP A 171 -1.43 8.32 9.70
C ASP A 171 -2.84 8.88 9.42
N GLY A 172 -3.22 9.90 10.19
CA GLY A 172 -4.51 10.58 10.01
C GLY A 172 -4.68 11.27 8.65
N ALA A 173 -3.58 11.52 7.91
CA ALA A 173 -3.61 12.05 6.56
C ALA A 173 -3.69 10.97 5.47
N SER A 174 -3.69 9.69 5.86
CA SER A 174 -3.73 8.58 4.91
C SER A 174 -5.02 8.58 4.11
N THR A 175 -4.89 8.44 2.78
CA THR A 175 -6.04 8.33 1.88
C THR A 175 -6.40 6.87 1.58
N MET A 176 -5.75 5.91 2.26
CA MET A 176 -5.96 4.49 2.04
C MET A 176 -7.38 4.06 2.39
N THR A 177 -8.00 3.34 1.45
CA THR A 177 -9.33 2.73 1.62
C THR A 177 -9.23 1.21 1.66
N PRO A 178 -10.24 0.49 2.15
CA PRO A 178 -10.23 -0.97 2.11
C PRO A 178 -10.03 -1.53 0.69
N LYS A 179 -10.61 -0.87 -0.32
CA LYS A 179 -10.43 -1.26 -1.72
C LYS A 179 -9.01 -0.97 -2.21
N ALA A 180 -8.44 0.17 -1.84
CA ALA A 180 -7.04 0.51 -2.16
C ALA A 180 -6.07 -0.56 -1.63
N VAL A 181 -6.26 -1.00 -0.38
CA VAL A 181 -5.46 -2.07 0.23
C VAL A 181 -5.67 -3.39 -0.53
N ALA A 182 -6.91 -3.72 -0.89
CA ALA A 182 -7.18 -4.97 -1.61
C ALA A 182 -6.48 -5.00 -2.96
N VAL A 183 -6.57 -3.91 -3.73
CA VAL A 183 -5.89 -3.76 -5.01
C VAL A 183 -4.38 -3.86 -4.84
N LEU A 184 -3.82 -3.22 -3.80
CA LEU A 184 -2.39 -3.28 -3.50
C LEU A 184 -1.93 -4.72 -3.25
N LEU A 185 -2.63 -5.44 -2.35
CA LEU A 185 -2.30 -6.83 -2.02
C LEU A 185 -2.47 -7.75 -3.23
N GLU A 186 -3.56 -7.60 -3.99
CA GLU A 186 -3.86 -8.43 -5.17
C GLU A 186 -2.84 -8.21 -6.28
N ARG A 187 -2.51 -6.96 -6.60
CA ARG A 187 -1.58 -6.65 -7.69
C ARG A 187 -0.14 -6.96 -7.30
N LEU A 188 0.29 -6.70 -6.08
CA LEU A 188 1.64 -7.07 -5.63
C LEU A 188 1.85 -8.59 -5.68
N GLY A 189 0.85 -9.37 -5.26
CA GLY A 189 0.91 -10.83 -5.29
C GLY A 189 0.94 -11.44 -6.70
N ASN A 190 0.43 -10.73 -7.70
CA ASN A 190 0.22 -11.25 -9.06
C ASN A 190 1.04 -10.53 -10.14
N SER A 191 2.00 -9.67 -9.78
CA SER A 191 2.73 -8.85 -10.76
C SER A 191 4.24 -9.13 -10.79
N SER A 192 4.83 -8.90 -11.97
CA SER A 192 6.28 -8.70 -12.09
C SER A 192 6.65 -7.34 -11.48
N ARG A 193 7.71 -7.31 -10.68
CA ARG A 193 8.11 -6.13 -9.92
C ARG A 193 9.40 -5.55 -10.47
N MET A 194 9.41 -4.24 -10.65
CA MET A 194 10.58 -3.49 -11.09
C MET A 194 10.84 -2.36 -10.09
N ALA A 195 12.10 -2.20 -9.68
CA ALA A 195 12.51 -1.14 -8.77
C ALA A 195 13.42 -0.18 -9.50
N TYR A 196 13.18 1.11 -9.30
CA TYR A 196 13.95 2.21 -9.87
C TYR A 196 14.36 3.15 -8.75
N GLN A 197 15.64 3.52 -8.75
CA GLN A 197 16.17 4.54 -7.87
C GLN A 197 16.57 5.73 -8.72
N LEU A 198 16.04 6.91 -8.40
CA LEU A 198 16.41 8.12 -9.11
C LEU A 198 17.76 8.63 -8.61
N GLU A 199 18.64 8.93 -9.55
CA GLU A 199 19.94 9.50 -9.25
C GLU A 199 19.83 11.01 -9.03
N THR A 200 20.66 11.52 -8.13
CA THR A 200 20.74 12.95 -7.78
C THR A 200 22.04 13.56 -8.25
N SER A 201 22.02 14.86 -8.53
CA SER A 201 23.21 15.63 -8.92
C SER A 201 24.17 15.86 -7.76
N THR A 202 23.67 15.87 -6.52
CA THR A 202 24.46 15.98 -5.29
C THR A 202 24.11 14.85 -4.33
N GLN A 203 25.02 14.51 -3.42
CA GLN A 203 24.77 13.49 -2.39
C GLN A 203 23.83 14.00 -1.28
N PHE A 204 23.89 15.29 -0.98
CA PHE A 204 23.10 15.93 0.08
C PHE A 204 22.27 17.09 -0.48
N PRO A 205 21.12 17.42 0.14
CA PRO A 205 20.33 18.59 -0.24
C PRO A 205 21.14 19.88 -0.09
N MET A 206 21.14 20.70 -1.13
CA MET A 206 21.71 22.04 -1.09
C MET A 206 20.73 22.98 -0.37
N LYS A 207 21.22 23.71 0.63
CA LYS A 207 20.45 24.79 1.26
C LYS A 207 20.66 26.07 0.47
N ILE A 208 19.58 26.60 -0.10
CA ILE A 208 19.58 27.84 -0.86
C ILE A 208 18.90 28.91 -0.03
N SER A 209 19.62 29.96 0.36
CA SER A 209 19.04 31.13 1.01
C SER A 209 18.33 31.98 -0.03
N VAL A 210 17.03 32.23 0.17
CA VAL A 210 16.23 33.03 -0.76
C VAL A 210 15.98 34.41 -0.14
N GLY A 211 16.73 35.41 -0.57
CA GLY A 211 16.60 36.81 -0.12
C GLY A 211 17.56 37.23 0.99
N VAL A 212 17.28 38.39 1.62
CA VAL A 212 18.09 39.01 2.71
C VAL A 212 17.60 38.53 4.10
N GLY A 213 16.99 37.35 4.18
CA GLY A 213 16.44 36.78 5.42
C GLY A 213 16.93 35.36 5.70
N GLU A 214 16.45 34.76 6.81
CA GLU A 214 16.79 33.39 7.24
C GLU A 214 16.02 32.27 6.50
N GLU A 215 15.23 32.62 5.47
CA GLU A 215 14.50 31.63 4.68
C GLU A 215 15.47 30.82 3.79
N SER A 216 15.72 29.57 4.19
CA SER A 216 16.51 28.62 3.43
C SER A 216 15.64 27.48 2.92
N ILE A 217 15.82 27.13 1.65
CA ILE A 217 15.11 26.02 1.00
C ILE A 217 16.12 24.90 0.73
N SER A 218 15.81 23.69 1.19
CA SER A 218 16.58 22.49 0.89
C SER A 218 16.16 21.95 -0.48
N ARG A 219 17.13 21.68 -1.37
CA ARG A 219 16.89 21.11 -2.70
C ARG A 219 17.89 20.04 -3.06
N LEU A 220 17.40 18.92 -3.58
CA LEU A 220 18.19 17.81 -4.07
C LEU A 220 17.80 17.56 -5.53
N TYR A 221 18.62 18.04 -6.46
CA TYR A 221 18.27 17.97 -7.88
C TYR A 221 18.40 16.54 -8.40
N LEU A 222 17.35 16.06 -9.05
CA LEU A 222 17.35 14.80 -9.77
C LEU A 222 18.14 14.94 -11.08
N LYS A 223 18.93 13.93 -11.45
CA LYS A 223 19.62 13.91 -12.74
C LYS A 223 18.58 13.79 -13.87
N PRO A 224 18.60 14.67 -14.88
CA PRO A 224 17.64 14.63 -15.99
C PRO A 224 17.58 13.28 -16.70
N ASP A 225 18.73 12.67 -17.00
CA ASP A 225 18.81 11.38 -17.69
C ASP A 225 18.20 10.23 -16.87
N SER A 226 18.41 10.24 -15.54
CA SER A 226 17.82 9.24 -14.65
C SER A 226 16.30 9.34 -14.63
N LEU A 227 15.77 10.55 -14.51
CA LEU A 227 14.34 10.81 -14.56
C LEU A 227 13.73 10.36 -15.89
N GLU A 228 14.35 10.72 -17.01
CA GLU A 228 13.88 10.37 -18.35
C GLU A 228 13.88 8.85 -18.59
N ASN A 229 14.88 8.13 -18.07
CA ASN A 229 14.91 6.67 -18.14
C ASN A 229 13.75 6.04 -17.36
N VAL A 230 13.44 6.55 -16.16
CA VAL A 230 12.29 6.07 -15.37
C VAL A 230 10.98 6.38 -16.09
N LYS A 231 10.80 7.58 -16.65
CA LYS A 231 9.62 7.93 -17.45
C LYS A 231 9.35 6.91 -18.55
N ARG A 232 10.37 6.63 -19.37
CA ARG A 232 10.28 5.66 -20.47
C ARG A 232 9.97 4.25 -19.98
N ALA A 233 10.52 3.87 -18.83
CA ALA A 233 10.25 2.57 -18.24
C ALA A 233 8.79 2.47 -17.75
N LEU A 234 8.22 3.56 -17.22
CA LEU A 234 6.84 3.59 -16.74
C LEU A 234 5.79 3.74 -17.84
N SER A 235 6.14 4.30 -19.00
CA SER A 235 5.22 4.46 -20.13
C SER A 235 4.97 3.18 -20.94
N ASN A 236 5.91 2.21 -20.87
CA ASN A 236 5.82 0.90 -21.54
C ASN A 236 5.01 -0.12 -20.72
#